data_AF-A0A397W9Q1-F1
#
_entry.id   AF-A0A397W9Q1-F1
#
_cell.length_a   1.000
_cell.length_b   1.000
_cell.length_c   1.000
_cell.angle_alpha   90.00
_cell.angle_beta   90.00
_cell.angle_gamma   90.00
#
_symmetry.space_group_name_H-M   'P 1'
#
loop_
_entity.id
_entity.type
_entity.pdbx_description
1 polymer ?
#
loop_
_entity_poly.entity_id
_entity_poly.type
_entity_poly.pdbx_seq_one_letter_code
_entity_poly.pdbx_strand_id
1 'polypeptide(L)'
;MTQLILFAEIENKTCILLAQRINPNKDFYLKLNGPGGKAVHKKNENIDVCVIRECFEEAEIVLRNEKLLKIFEETCYSTKEWRAEPCLQKEAKYIVTLAIYLHQLEEPPKHIEPHTLGPWNLYKIKDLLKH
;
A
#
# COMPACT_ATOMS: atom_id res chain seq x y z
N MET A 1 6.28 1.67 8.64
CA MET A 1 5.72 1.94 7.30
C MET A 1 4.62 0.93 7.12
N THR A 2 3.44 1.38 6.73
CA THR A 2 2.29 0.51 6.51
C THR A 2 1.96 0.56 5.04
N GLN A 3 2.16 -0.54 4.33
CA GLN A 3 1.71 -0.69 2.97
C GLN A 3 0.38 -1.42 2.96
N LEU A 4 -0.59 -0.87 2.22
CA LEU A 4 -1.86 -1.51 1.98
C LEU A 4 -1.80 -2.25 0.65
N ILE A 5 -2.22 -3.51 0.66
CA ILE A 5 -2.68 -4.18 -0.54
C ILE A 5 -4.20 -4.24 -0.48
N LEU A 6 -4.83 -3.45 -1.35
CA LEU A 6 -6.27 -3.48 -1.54
C LEU A 6 -6.60 -4.48 -2.65
N PHE A 7 -7.26 -5.57 -2.27
CA PHE A 7 -7.88 -6.47 -3.21
C PHE A 7 -9.30 -6.02 -3.50
N ALA A 8 -9.56 -5.70 -4.75
CA ALA A 8 -10.87 -5.38 -5.28
C ALA A 8 -11.51 -6.61 -5.90
N GLU A 9 -12.75 -6.93 -5.50
CA GLU A 9 -13.57 -7.90 -6.22
C GLU A 9 -14.37 -7.20 -7.32
N ILE A 10 -14.08 -7.56 -8.57
CA ILE A 10 -14.78 -7.03 -9.75
C ILE A 10 -15.20 -8.20 -10.63
N GLU A 11 -16.49 -8.32 -10.92
CA GLU A 11 -17.05 -9.41 -11.75
C GLU A 11 -16.61 -10.82 -11.28
N ASN A 12 -16.64 -11.07 -9.97
CA ASN A 12 -16.17 -12.31 -9.33
C ASN A 12 -14.68 -12.64 -9.55
N LYS A 13 -13.85 -11.64 -9.86
CA LYS A 13 -12.40 -11.76 -9.96
C LYS A 13 -11.73 -10.88 -8.92
N THR A 14 -10.77 -11.45 -8.21
CA THR A 14 -9.91 -10.71 -7.28
C THR A 14 -8.81 -10.00 -8.07
N CYS A 15 -8.88 -8.67 -8.07
CA CYS A 15 -7.88 -7.76 -8.62
C CYS A 15 -7.14 -7.06 -7.49
N ILE A 16 -5.92 -6.60 -7.75
CA ILE A 16 -5.15 -5.75 -6.83
C ILE A 16 -5.06 -4.34 -7.41
N LEU A 17 -5.29 -3.36 -6.56
CA LEU A 17 -5.15 -1.95 -6.90
C LEU A 17 -3.69 -1.51 -6.77
N LEU A 18 -3.08 -1.06 -7.86
CA LEU A 18 -1.70 -0.57 -7.88
C LEU A 18 -1.56 0.69 -8.74
N ALA A 19 -0.63 1.56 -8.35
CA ALA A 19 -0.16 2.68 -9.17
C ALA A 19 1.35 2.60 -9.35
N GLN A 20 1.84 3.05 -10.51
CA GLN A 20 3.28 3.15 -10.75
C GLN A 20 3.83 4.39 -10.06
N ARG A 21 4.95 4.29 -9.33
CA ARG A 21 5.62 5.47 -8.78
C ARG A 21 6.36 6.23 -9.88
N ILE A 22 6.04 7.50 -10.08
CA ILE A 22 6.58 8.32 -11.18
C ILE A 22 7.47 9.47 -10.72
N ASN A 23 7.63 9.67 -9.42
CA ASN A 23 8.57 10.66 -8.91
C ASN A 23 10.01 10.09 -8.88
N PRO A 24 10.96 10.62 -9.66
CA PRO A 24 12.33 10.11 -9.71
C PRO A 24 13.11 10.37 -8.42
N ASN A 25 12.68 11.31 -7.58
CA ASN A 25 13.30 11.62 -6.28
C ASN A 25 12.79 10.71 -5.16
N LYS A 26 11.86 9.80 -5.45
CA LYS A 26 11.36 8.82 -4.49
C LYS A 26 11.97 7.45 -4.80
N ASP A 27 12.26 6.71 -3.74
CA ASP A 27 12.65 5.31 -3.85
C ASP A 27 11.53 4.50 -4.55
N PHE A 28 11.93 3.38 -5.18
CA PHE A 28 11.06 2.54 -6.02
C PHE A 28 10.46 3.25 -7.24
N TYR A 29 11.18 4.24 -7.79
CA TYR A 29 10.84 4.85 -9.07
C TYR A 29 10.54 3.78 -10.15
N LEU A 30 9.44 3.97 -10.89
CA LEU A 30 8.87 3.08 -11.90
C LEU A 30 8.35 1.72 -11.42
N LYS A 31 8.32 1.45 -10.10
CA LYS A 31 7.71 0.24 -9.54
C LYS A 31 6.24 0.45 -9.24
N LEU A 32 5.46 -0.64 -9.33
CA LEU A 32 4.06 -0.69 -8.92
C LEU A 32 3.97 -0.75 -7.39
N ASN A 33 3.09 0.04 -6.80
CA ASN A 33 2.81 0.07 -5.37
C ASN A 33 1.31 0.16 -5.13
N GLY A 34 0.84 -0.51 -4.08
CA GLY A 34 -0.48 -0.22 -3.51
C GLY A 34 -0.46 1.06 -2.68
N PRO A 35 -1.62 1.51 -2.20
CA PRO A 35 -1.70 2.65 -1.31
C PRO A 35 -0.88 2.44 -0.03
N GLY A 36 -0.39 3.51 0.59
CA GLY A 36 0.17 3.41 1.93
C GLY A 36 1.30 4.39 2.24
N GLY A 37 1.63 4.47 3.52
CA GLY A 37 2.59 5.44 4.00
C GLY A 37 3.07 5.17 5.42
N LYS A 38 3.42 6.24 6.13
CA LYS A 38 4.04 6.13 7.46
C LYS A 38 2.98 6.40 8.53
N ALA A 39 2.79 5.44 9.44
CA ALA A 39 1.95 5.66 10.61
C ALA A 39 2.47 6.83 11.46
N VAL A 40 1.56 7.71 11.90
CA VAL A 40 1.88 8.92 12.64
C VAL A 40 2.03 8.61 14.13
N HIS A 41 3.27 8.35 14.55
CA HIS A 41 3.60 8.02 15.95
C HIS A 41 3.08 9.06 16.96
N LYS A 42 3.21 10.36 16.66
CA LYS A 42 2.74 11.45 17.57
C LYS A 42 1.24 11.40 17.86
N LYS A 43 0.46 10.72 17.02
CA LYS A 43 -1.00 10.57 17.16
C LYS A 43 -1.40 9.19 17.70
N ASN A 44 -0.44 8.33 18.07
CA ASN A 44 -0.67 6.91 18.40
C ASN A 44 -1.54 6.21 17.33
N GLU A 45 -1.29 6.54 16.06
CA GLU A 45 -2.04 5.98 14.94
C GLU A 45 -1.76 4.48 14.84
N ASN A 46 -2.81 3.66 14.92
CA ASN A 46 -2.71 2.23 14.69
C ASN A 46 -2.69 1.92 13.18
N ILE A 47 -2.42 0.66 12.83
CA ILE A 47 -2.31 0.21 11.43
C ILE A 47 -3.59 0.49 10.65
N ASP A 48 -4.76 0.21 11.22
CA ASP A 48 -6.04 0.38 10.53
C ASP A 48 -6.32 1.84 10.22
N VAL A 49 -6.09 2.74 11.18
CA VAL A 49 -6.26 4.20 10.97
C VAL A 49 -5.27 4.71 9.93
N CYS A 50 -4.01 4.25 9.96
CA CYS A 50 -3.03 4.59 8.93
C CYS A 50 -3.47 4.11 7.55
N VAL A 51 -3.96 2.88 7.43
CA VAL A 51 -4.45 2.31 6.17
C VAL A 51 -5.63 3.13 5.63
N ILE A 52 -6.63 3.39 6.46
CA ILE A 52 -7.83 4.17 6.08
C ILE A 52 -7.42 5.56 5.59
N ARG A 53 -6.52 6.23 6.32
CA ARG A 53 -6.04 7.57 5.97
C ARG A 53 -5.32 7.58 4.63
N GLU A 54 -4.32 6.72 4.43
CA GLU A 54 -3.52 6.69 3.20
C GLU A 54 -4.37 6.30 1.98
N CYS A 55 -5.33 5.38 2.15
CA CYS A 55 -6.27 5.02 1.09
C CYS A 55 -7.12 6.21 0.63
N PHE A 56 -7.56 7.03 1.57
CA PHE A 56 -8.33 8.23 1.28
C PHE A 56 -7.45 9.34 0.68
N GLU A 57 -6.27 9.58 1.26
CA GLU A 57 -5.34 10.64 0.80
C GLU A 57 -4.81 10.36 -0.62
N GLU A 58 -4.44 9.12 -0.94
CA GLU A 58 -3.82 8.81 -2.24
C GLU A 58 -4.84 8.44 -3.34
N ALA A 59 -6.01 7.90 -2.97
CA ALA A 59 -6.97 7.31 -3.92
C ALA A 59 -8.44 7.72 -3.71
N GLU A 60 -8.77 8.52 -2.69
CA GLU A 60 -10.15 8.81 -2.24
C GLU A 60 -11.02 7.56 -2.02
N ILE A 61 -10.41 6.44 -1.65
CA ILE A 61 -11.14 5.22 -1.30
C ILE A 61 -11.52 5.29 0.17
N VAL A 62 -12.83 5.25 0.45
CA VAL A 62 -13.33 5.20 1.81
C VAL A 62 -13.50 3.75 2.24
N LEU A 63 -12.65 3.33 3.17
CA LEU A 63 -12.76 2.03 3.81
C LEU A 63 -13.80 2.09 4.95
N ARG A 64 -14.95 1.41 4.80
CA ARG A 64 -16.01 1.23 5.81
C ARG A 64 -16.21 -0.26 6.15
N ASN A 65 -15.73 -0.70 7.32
CA ASN A 65 -15.95 -2.04 7.86
C ASN A 65 -15.40 -3.19 6.99
N GLU A 66 -14.34 -2.95 6.24
CA GLU A 66 -13.70 -3.94 5.39
C GLU A 66 -13.13 -5.08 6.21
N LYS A 67 -13.20 -6.26 5.62
CA LYS A 67 -12.59 -7.45 6.19
C LYS A 67 -11.08 -7.37 5.98
N LEU A 68 -10.36 -7.03 7.04
CA LEU A 68 -8.93 -7.31 7.15
C LEU A 68 -8.72 -8.82 7.00
N LEU A 69 -8.07 -9.23 5.92
CA LEU A 69 -7.80 -10.64 5.66
C LEU A 69 -6.58 -11.12 6.44
N LYS A 70 -5.51 -10.33 6.38
CA LYS A 70 -4.21 -10.72 6.92
C LYS A 70 -3.32 -9.50 7.09
N ILE A 71 -2.54 -9.52 8.16
CA ILE A 71 -1.39 -8.64 8.34
C ILE A 71 -0.15 -9.51 8.21
N PHE A 72 0.81 -9.02 7.43
CA PHE A 72 2.17 -9.51 7.42
C PHE A 72 3.05 -8.39 7.98
N GLU A 73 3.86 -8.72 8.98
CA GLU A 73 4.85 -7.79 9.51
C GLU A 73 6.22 -8.32 9.11
N GLU A 74 6.99 -7.49 8.43
CA GLU A 74 8.38 -7.76 8.14
C GLU A 74 9.25 -6.71 8.84
N THR A 75 10.18 -7.19 9.65
CA THR A 75 11.15 -6.33 10.32
C THR A 75 12.32 -6.10 9.38
N CYS A 76 12.37 -4.92 8.77
CA CYS A 76 13.32 -4.64 7.71
C CYS A 76 14.37 -3.59 8.14
N TYR A 77 15.61 -3.82 7.74
CA TYR A 77 16.65 -2.81 7.83
C TYR A 77 16.52 -1.91 6.61
N SER A 78 16.52 -0.59 6.84
CA SER A 78 16.50 0.38 5.75
C SER A 78 17.61 1.39 5.93
N THR A 79 18.60 1.34 5.03
CA THR A 79 19.69 2.31 4.94
C THR A 79 19.29 3.58 4.19
N LYS A 80 18.15 3.57 3.49
CA LYS A 80 17.49 4.67 2.79
C LYS A 80 16.02 4.69 3.21
N GLU A 81 15.25 5.76 2.98
CA GLU A 81 13.89 5.86 3.53
C GLU A 81 12.93 4.72 3.10
N TRP A 82 13.26 3.94 2.06
CA TRP A 82 12.35 2.92 1.56
C TRP A 82 12.98 1.59 1.09
N ARG A 83 14.29 1.31 1.19
CA ARG A 83 14.83 -0.03 0.81
C ARG A 83 14.81 -0.98 2.00
N ALA A 84 13.89 -1.94 2.01
CA ALA A 84 13.80 -2.95 3.05
C ALA A 84 14.62 -4.19 2.68
N GLU A 85 15.66 -4.50 3.46
CA GLU A 85 16.32 -5.81 3.45
C GLU A 85 15.97 -6.54 4.77
N PRO A 86 15.75 -7.87 4.77
CA PRO A 86 15.54 -8.62 6.00
C PRO A 86 16.71 -8.42 6.96
N CYS A 87 16.43 -8.22 8.25
CA CYS A 87 17.47 -7.96 9.26
C CYS A 87 17.07 -8.46 10.65
N LEU A 88 18.01 -8.42 11.59
CA LEU A 88 17.68 -8.61 13.00
C LEU A 88 16.90 -7.39 13.53
N GLN A 89 15.92 -7.60 14.39
CA GLN A 89 15.08 -6.51 14.94
C GLN A 89 15.87 -5.38 15.59
N LYS A 90 17.03 -5.69 16.21
CA LYS A 90 17.94 -4.71 16.81
C LYS A 90 18.64 -3.79 15.78
N GLU A 91 18.69 -4.21 14.52
CA GLU A 91 19.27 -3.46 13.40
C GLU A 91 18.19 -2.64 12.68
N ALA A 92 16.92 -3.03 12.80
CA ALA A 92 15.82 -2.41 12.08
C ALA A 92 15.65 -0.93 12.43
N LYS A 93 15.61 -0.08 11.39
CA LYS A 93 15.24 1.35 11.52
C LYS A 93 13.74 1.58 11.30
N TYR A 94 13.08 0.66 10.60
CA TYR A 94 11.65 0.72 10.32
C TYR A 94 11.04 -0.68 10.41
N ILE A 95 9.82 -0.76 10.92
CA ILE A 95 8.98 -1.94 10.75
C ILE A 95 8.13 -1.70 9.50
N VAL A 96 8.13 -2.65 8.56
CA VAL A 96 7.26 -2.61 7.39
C VAL A 96 6.11 -3.56 7.65
N THR A 97 4.91 -3.01 7.74
CA THR A 97 3.68 -3.76 7.92
C THR A 97 2.93 -3.76 6.60
N LEU A 98 2.63 -4.93 6.08
CA LEU A 98 1.77 -5.13 4.93
C LEU A 98 0.39 -5.58 5.43
N ALA A 99 -0.62 -4.74 5.25
CA ALA A 99 -1.99 -5.07 5.58
C ALA A 99 -2.78 -5.39 4.30
N ILE A 100 -3.51 -6.50 4.32
CA ILE A 100 -4.30 -6.97 3.18
C ILE A 100 -5.78 -6.86 3.49
N TYR A 101 -6.46 -6.06 2.69
CA TYR A 101 -7.91 -5.84 2.80
C TYR A 101 -8.63 -6.33 1.56
N LEU A 102 -9.79 -6.97 1.75
CA LEU A 102 -10.79 -7.12 0.69
C LEU A 102 -11.74 -5.95 0.76
N HIS A 103 -11.89 -5.26 -0.37
CA HIS A 103 -12.80 -4.15 -0.51
C HIS A 103 -13.52 -4.25 -1.84
N GLN A 104 -14.84 -4.08 -1.84
CA GLN A 104 -15.59 -3.96 -3.09
C GLN A 104 -15.56 -2.49 -3.51
N LEU A 105 -14.89 -2.19 -4.63
CA LEU A 105 -14.85 -0.81 -5.15
C LEU A 105 -16.24 -0.41 -5.63
N GLU A 106 -16.87 0.52 -4.90
CA GLU A 106 -18.12 1.15 -5.31
C GLU A 106 -17.89 2.19 -6.42
N GLU A 107 -16.78 2.92 -6.32
CA GLU A 107 -16.35 3.95 -7.26
C GLU A 107 -14.91 3.71 -7.74
N PRO A 108 -14.53 4.20 -8.93
CA PRO A 108 -13.14 4.18 -9.38
C PRO A 108 -12.23 5.03 -8.47
N PRO A 109 -11.01 4.58 -8.19
CA PRO A 109 -10.01 5.35 -7.43
C PRO A 109 -9.65 6.65 -8.15
N LYS A 110 -9.44 7.72 -7.39
CA LYS A 110 -9.04 9.02 -7.93
C LYS A 110 -7.52 9.21 -7.91
N HIS A 111 -7.02 9.98 -8.86
CA HIS A 111 -5.59 10.25 -8.99
C HIS A 111 -5.23 11.55 -8.25
N ILE A 112 -5.09 11.47 -6.92
CA ILE A 112 -4.92 12.65 -6.04
C ILE A 112 -3.48 13.18 -6.02
N GLU A 113 -2.48 12.30 -6.18
CA GLU A 113 -1.06 12.66 -6.16
C GLU A 113 -0.33 12.47 -7.51
N PRO A 114 -0.65 13.27 -8.55
CA PRO A 114 -0.09 13.09 -9.91
C PRO A 114 1.40 13.40 -10.03
N HIS A 115 2.02 13.94 -8.98
CA HIS A 115 3.47 14.18 -8.94
C HIS A 115 4.24 13.06 -8.23
N THR A 116 3.55 12.13 -7.57
CA THR A 116 4.13 11.02 -6.82
C THR A 116 3.85 9.69 -7.52
N LEU A 117 2.58 9.47 -7.87
CA LEU A 117 2.05 8.22 -8.39
C LEU A 117 1.46 8.47 -9.79
N GLY A 118 1.50 7.47 -10.65
CA GLY A 118 0.73 7.42 -11.89
C GLY A 118 -0.72 7.04 -11.59
N PRO A 119 -1.55 6.89 -12.64
CA PRO A 119 -2.93 6.48 -12.47
C PRO A 119 -3.06 5.12 -11.78
N TRP A 120 -4.11 5.00 -10.98
CA TRP A 120 -4.49 3.75 -10.34
C TRP A 120 -5.03 2.75 -11.37
N ASN A 121 -4.54 1.51 -11.31
CA ASN A 121 -4.93 0.43 -12.20
C ASN A 121 -5.22 -0.84 -11.41
N LEU A 122 -6.16 -1.63 -11.94
CA LEU A 122 -6.55 -2.92 -11.37
C LEU A 122 -5.84 -4.04 -12.13
N TYR A 123 -5.03 -4.80 -11.40
CA TYR A 123 -4.27 -5.91 -11.96
C TYR A 123 -4.85 -7.23 -11.48
N LYS A 124 -4.99 -8.21 -12.37
CA LYS A 124 -5.29 -9.57 -11.93
C LYS A 124 -4.01 -10.17 -11.37
N ILE A 125 -4.10 -10.92 -10.27
CA ILE A 125 -2.94 -11.57 -9.64
C ILE A 125 -2.14 -12.39 -10.66
N LYS A 126 -2.84 -13.15 -11.52
CA LYS A 126 -2.22 -13.97 -12.57
C LYS A 126 -1.39 -13.18 -13.59
N ASP A 127 -1.69 -11.90 -13.79
CA ASP A 127 -0.98 -11.05 -14.75
C ASP A 127 0.30 -10.46 -14.12
N LEU A 128 0.35 -10.37 -12.79
CA LEU A 128 1.53 -9.95 -12.03
C LEU A 128 2.53 -11.07 -11.80
N LEU A 129 2.08 -12.33 -11.76
CA LEU A 129 2.92 -13.50 -11.51
C LEU A 129 3.67 -14.03 -12.76
N LYS A 130 3.60 -13.32 -13.89
CA LYS A 130 4.19 -13.79 -15.17
C LYS A 130 5.71 -13.63 -15.29
N HIS A 131 6.44 -13.49 -14.19
CA HIS A 131 7.88 -13.30 -14.18
C HIS A 131 8.55 -14.12 -13.09
#